data_AF-A0A947YUK8-F1
#
_entry.id   AF-A0A947YUK8-F1
#
_cell.length_a   1.000
_cell.length_b   1.000
_cell.length_c   1.000
_cell.angle_alpha   90.00
_cell.angle_beta   90.00
_cell.angle_gamma   90.00
#
_symmetry.space_group_name_H-M   'P 1'
#
loop_
_entity.id
_entity.type
_entity.pdbx_description
1 polymer ?
#
loop_
_entity_poly.entity_id
_entity_poly.type
_entity_poly.pdbx_seq_one_letter_code
_entity_poly.pdbx_strand_id
1 'polypeptide(L)'
;MRKLLIITTIPFILMSCDDVGQQVNNNTSQCGNNILEFYEACDGNNTLIDTCESLGFQGGILQCASDCTYDTSNCTSECNVCEASSMRCSGDIIEVCSENENGCTFWETHTDCETSGLICAEVEGSFECIDDCTDSCTDGDTRCSGTVVQQCLYTPGQCAVWADMEDCSDSSQVCSTSSGPATCIDTNCTDQCTPGSANCQENTIYSCEYGANGCTDWVAGTVCQNPTPYCDDSDWPVVCVSCVDECTQIGETQCNGTFIATCSENASGCLEWIDGENCADTGTFCDDAVGPAECTTNCTNQCTPQGSTRCDGNIVQTCTEATSGCNIWQYYENCDTTGAVCQESGLNASCVIVCNDECTTEGEMFCSGTSIMECMSDTNGCLYIDVNQNCTDSGSEYICSTANGYPECVYNCSNECSTEGDYWCTGTIIEECLSDSNGCLYVSSVEDCDDSNRLCHDDGSSVQCECIDECFVYGETWCDNDYVMECTTDYYGCNIIAESEDCLDYGSNYICEDTSGYTQCVYDCIHECDLGEGYCSFDDLYTCEEDYNGCRYFEYYYNCADYGQICVETGLTADCF
;
A
#
# COMPACT_ATOMS: atom_id res chain seq x y z
N MET A 1 75.12 -2.85 36.12
CA MET A 1 76.13 -3.73 35.49
C MET A 1 75.35 -4.66 34.56
N ARG A 2 75.57 -4.85 33.26
CA ARG A 2 76.61 -4.47 32.29
C ARG A 2 75.89 -4.53 30.91
N LYS A 3 76.21 -3.58 30.03
CA LYS A 3 75.75 -3.49 28.63
C LYS A 3 76.09 -4.75 27.82
N LEU A 4 75.30 -5.08 26.80
CA LEU A 4 75.83 -5.52 25.50
C LEU A 4 74.82 -5.25 24.36
N LEU A 5 75.22 -4.36 23.44
CA LEU A 5 74.63 -4.13 22.13
C LEU A 5 74.92 -5.35 21.22
N ILE A 6 73.96 -5.75 20.38
CA ILE A 6 74.25 -6.55 19.18
C ILE A 6 73.63 -5.88 17.97
N ILE A 7 74.52 -5.53 17.05
CA ILE A 7 74.34 -4.90 15.75
C ILE A 7 73.76 -5.95 14.79
N THR A 8 72.64 -5.65 14.12
CA THR A 8 72.07 -6.49 13.07
C THR A 8 72.79 -6.25 11.75
N THR A 9 73.51 -7.27 11.28
CA THR A 9 74.16 -7.35 9.98
C THR A 9 73.19 -7.92 8.93
N ILE A 10 73.02 -7.18 7.84
CA ILE A 10 72.41 -7.61 6.57
C ILE A 10 73.32 -8.67 5.90
N PRO A 11 72.77 -9.77 5.34
CA PRO A 11 73.43 -10.52 4.30
C PRO A 11 72.66 -10.48 2.97
N PHE A 12 73.40 -10.06 1.94
CA PHE A 12 73.24 -10.26 0.51
C PHE A 12 72.76 -11.68 0.12
N ILE A 13 71.78 -11.79 -0.79
CA ILE A 13 71.69 -12.91 -1.75
C ILE A 13 71.45 -12.35 -3.17
N LEU A 14 72.51 -12.49 -3.95
CA LEU A 14 72.67 -12.59 -5.40
C LEU A 14 71.42 -12.85 -6.25
N MET A 15 71.09 -11.86 -7.08
CA MET A 15 71.04 -11.90 -8.56
C MET A 15 70.90 -13.30 -9.21
N SER A 16 69.70 -13.60 -9.70
CA SER A 16 69.46 -14.41 -10.90
C SER A 16 68.71 -13.56 -11.93
N CYS A 17 69.34 -13.31 -13.07
CA CYS A 17 68.61 -12.90 -14.27
C CYS A 17 67.87 -14.13 -14.80
N ASP A 18 66.54 -14.07 -14.84
CA ASP A 18 65.76 -14.89 -15.75
C ASP A 18 65.07 -13.96 -16.74
N ASP A 19 65.32 -14.24 -18.01
CA ASP A 19 64.98 -13.42 -19.16
C ASP A 19 63.53 -13.75 -19.58
N VAL A 20 62.57 -13.10 -18.92
CA VAL A 20 61.22 -12.98 -19.48
C VAL A 20 61.16 -11.62 -20.14
N GLY A 21 61.29 -11.64 -21.47
CA GLY A 21 61.26 -10.45 -22.30
C GLY A 21 60.07 -9.56 -21.99
N GLN A 22 60.33 -8.46 -21.28
CA GLN A 22 59.53 -7.26 -21.42
C GLN A 22 60.01 -6.57 -22.69
N GLN A 23 59.41 -7.01 -23.80
CA GLN A 23 58.65 -6.13 -24.67
C GLN A 23 58.73 -4.66 -24.21
N VAL A 24 59.60 -3.87 -24.85
CA VAL A 24 59.49 -2.41 -24.86
C VAL A 24 58.23 -2.06 -25.65
N ASN A 25 57.07 -2.20 -25.02
CA ASN A 25 55.81 -1.76 -25.58
C ASN A 25 54.92 -1.31 -24.44
N ASN A 26 54.31 -0.15 -24.68
CA ASN A 26 53.26 0.48 -23.92
C ASN A 26 53.67 1.14 -22.61
N ASN A 27 54.15 2.37 -22.79
CA ASN A 27 53.45 3.50 -22.18
C ASN A 27 51.94 3.43 -22.53
N THR A 28 51.20 2.47 -21.98
CA THR A 28 49.74 2.54 -21.94
C THR A 28 49.46 3.54 -20.84
N SER A 29 49.18 4.79 -21.23
CA SER A 29 48.41 5.62 -20.30
C SER A 29 47.12 4.85 -20.00
N GLN A 30 46.81 4.71 -18.72
CA GLN A 30 45.77 3.80 -18.28
C GLN A 30 44.58 4.63 -17.84
N CYS A 31 43.75 4.98 -18.82
CA CYS A 31 42.61 5.83 -18.58
C CYS A 31 41.69 5.28 -17.47
N GLY A 32 41.35 6.15 -16.51
CA GLY A 32 40.50 5.83 -15.37
C GLY A 32 41.26 5.30 -14.15
N ASN A 33 42.58 5.49 -14.09
CA ASN A 33 43.41 5.10 -12.95
C ASN A 33 43.57 6.23 -11.89
N ASN A 34 42.91 7.37 -12.10
CA ASN A 34 42.95 8.62 -11.34
C ASN A 34 44.33 9.32 -11.30
N ILE A 35 45.25 8.98 -12.20
CA ILE A 35 46.59 9.58 -12.33
C ILE A 35 46.70 10.24 -13.70
N LEU A 36 46.71 11.58 -13.73
CA LEU A 36 46.88 12.32 -14.98
C LEU A 36 48.27 12.08 -15.60
N GLU A 37 48.31 11.37 -16.73
CA GLU A 37 49.53 11.02 -17.45
C GLU A 37 49.79 11.94 -18.65
N PHE A 38 51.00 11.91 -19.21
CA PHE A 38 51.46 12.89 -20.21
C PHE A 38 50.64 12.92 -21.54
N TYR A 39 49.80 11.91 -21.79
CA TYR A 39 48.97 11.80 -23.00
C TYR A 39 47.46 11.87 -22.73
N GLU A 40 47.05 12.16 -21.51
CA GLU A 40 45.65 12.24 -21.09
C GLU A 40 45.24 13.70 -20.91
N ALA A 41 44.05 14.06 -21.39
CA ALA A 41 43.49 15.39 -21.12
C ALA A 41 42.97 15.46 -19.67
N CYS A 42 42.43 14.36 -19.16
CA CYS A 42 41.91 14.17 -17.82
C CYS A 42 42.04 12.68 -17.44
N ASP A 43 41.93 12.34 -16.14
CA ASP A 43 41.72 10.95 -15.72
C ASP A 43 40.76 10.89 -14.52
N GLY A 44 39.60 10.23 -14.70
CA GLY A 44 38.57 10.09 -13.67
C GLY A 44 38.03 11.46 -13.24
N ASN A 45 38.10 11.76 -11.94
CA ASN A 45 37.73 13.08 -11.41
C ASN A 45 38.90 14.08 -11.40
N ASN A 46 40.06 13.69 -11.92
CA ASN A 46 41.26 14.53 -11.93
C ASN A 46 41.28 15.41 -13.20
N THR A 47 40.45 16.46 -13.18
CA THR A 47 40.36 17.48 -14.24
C THR A 47 41.26 18.70 -13.98
N LEU A 48 42.18 18.62 -13.01
CA LEU A 48 42.86 19.72 -12.27
C LEU A 48 43.53 20.85 -13.08
N ILE A 49 43.49 20.83 -14.42
CA ILE A 49 44.04 21.88 -15.27
C ILE A 49 42.94 22.69 -15.99
N ASP A 50 41.77 22.11 -16.26
CA ASP A 50 40.73 22.76 -17.06
C ASP A 50 39.33 22.64 -16.43
N THR A 51 38.53 23.67 -16.63
CA THR A 51 37.10 23.71 -16.32
C THR A 51 36.32 23.92 -17.62
N CYS A 52 34.99 23.74 -17.60
CA CYS A 52 34.16 24.14 -18.74
C CYS A 52 34.47 25.59 -19.17
N GLU A 53 34.79 26.47 -18.22
CA GLU A 53 35.12 27.87 -18.50
C GLU A 53 36.49 28.03 -19.18
N SER A 54 37.51 27.26 -18.80
CA SER A 54 38.82 27.33 -19.46
C SER A 54 38.77 26.81 -20.90
N LEU A 55 37.78 25.96 -21.21
CA LEU A 55 37.49 25.45 -22.55
C LEU A 55 36.54 26.36 -23.37
N GLY A 56 36.09 27.49 -22.80
CA GLY A 56 35.31 28.51 -23.49
C GLY A 56 33.79 28.44 -23.31
N PHE A 57 33.30 27.61 -22.39
CA PHE A 57 31.88 27.55 -22.00
C PHE A 57 31.59 28.56 -20.87
N GLN A 58 30.30 28.83 -20.60
CA GLN A 58 29.91 29.79 -19.56
C GLN A 58 29.77 29.16 -18.16
N GLY A 59 29.68 27.82 -18.08
CA GLY A 59 29.60 27.07 -16.83
C GLY A 59 29.41 25.56 -17.09
N GLY A 60 28.97 24.83 -16.06
CA GLY A 60 28.72 23.38 -16.11
C GLY A 60 29.83 22.53 -15.49
N ILE A 61 29.65 21.20 -15.54
CA ILE A 61 30.56 20.23 -14.93
C ILE A 61 31.38 19.56 -16.03
N LEU A 62 32.70 19.73 -16.00
CA LEU A 62 33.61 19.07 -16.94
C LEU A 62 33.92 17.66 -16.43
N GLN A 63 33.59 16.65 -17.23
CA GLN A 63 33.86 15.25 -16.92
C GLN A 63 34.97 14.69 -17.80
N CYS A 64 35.51 13.54 -17.39
CA CYS A 64 36.45 12.79 -18.19
C CYS A 64 35.76 11.62 -18.87
N ALA A 65 35.83 11.57 -20.21
CA ALA A 65 35.32 10.45 -20.98
C ALA A 65 36.19 9.20 -20.76
N SER A 66 35.65 8.02 -21.10
CA SER A 66 36.34 6.74 -20.96
C SER A 66 37.58 6.58 -21.85
N ASP A 67 37.80 7.50 -22.78
CA ASP A 67 38.97 7.61 -23.64
C ASP A 67 39.97 8.69 -23.17
N CYS A 68 39.78 9.25 -21.98
CA CYS A 68 40.62 10.29 -21.37
C CYS A 68 40.68 11.60 -22.16
N THR A 69 39.62 11.86 -22.92
CA THR A 69 39.30 13.18 -23.46
C THR A 69 38.30 13.91 -22.56
N TYR A 70 38.25 15.24 -22.68
CA TYR A 70 37.27 16.04 -21.96
C TYR A 70 35.87 15.81 -22.53
N ASP A 71 34.94 15.41 -21.67
CA ASP A 71 33.52 15.37 -21.98
C ASP A 71 32.88 16.72 -21.64
N THR A 72 32.56 17.50 -22.68
CA THR A 72 31.92 18.81 -22.55
C THR A 72 30.40 18.76 -22.64
N SER A 73 29.78 17.58 -22.67
CA SER A 73 28.31 17.45 -22.79
C SER A 73 27.55 18.10 -21.64
N ASN A 74 28.17 18.11 -20.45
CA ASN A 74 27.65 18.76 -19.24
C ASN A 74 28.14 20.21 -19.06
N CYS A 75 28.85 20.77 -20.05
CA CYS A 75 29.21 22.19 -20.09
C CYS A 75 28.10 23.02 -20.72
N THR A 76 27.77 24.17 -20.12
CA THR A 76 26.67 25.03 -20.56
C THR A 76 27.18 26.28 -21.29
N SER A 77 26.47 26.68 -22.34
CA SER A 77 26.71 27.95 -23.05
C SER A 77 25.82 29.10 -22.54
N GLU A 78 24.91 28.82 -21.60
CA GLU A 78 23.95 29.78 -21.03
C GLU A 78 24.22 30.03 -19.54
N CYS A 79 24.01 31.28 -19.10
CA CYS A 79 24.25 31.77 -17.74
C CYS A 79 22.91 32.17 -17.08
N ASN A 80 22.74 31.84 -15.78
CA ASN A 80 21.52 32.03 -14.98
C ASN A 80 20.36 31.07 -15.30
N VAL A 81 20.64 29.77 -15.26
CA VAL A 81 19.64 28.73 -15.52
C VAL A 81 18.82 28.35 -14.27
N CYS A 82 19.14 28.92 -13.10
CA CYS A 82 18.44 28.71 -11.82
C CYS A 82 18.59 29.88 -10.84
N GLU A 83 17.80 29.90 -9.76
CA GLU A 83 17.92 30.89 -8.67
C GLU A 83 18.88 30.38 -7.59
N ALA A 84 19.84 31.21 -7.15
CA ALA A 84 20.87 30.82 -6.19
C ALA A 84 20.26 30.22 -4.91
N SER A 85 20.83 29.10 -4.44
CA SER A 85 20.35 28.32 -3.28
C SER A 85 19.00 27.62 -3.43
N SER A 86 18.41 27.62 -4.62
CA SER A 86 17.29 26.73 -4.93
C SER A 86 17.76 25.29 -5.07
N MET A 87 16.90 24.34 -4.73
CA MET A 87 17.14 22.91 -4.85
C MET A 87 16.07 22.30 -5.76
N ARG A 88 16.39 21.19 -6.44
CA ARG A 88 15.41 20.40 -7.22
C ARG A 88 15.82 18.94 -7.30
N CYS A 89 14.86 18.09 -7.67
CA CYS A 89 15.12 16.74 -8.14
C CYS A 89 15.29 16.71 -9.66
N SER A 90 16.33 16.02 -10.11
CA SER A 90 16.58 15.68 -11.51
C SER A 90 16.70 14.16 -11.59
N GLY A 91 15.56 13.48 -11.76
CA GLY A 91 15.45 12.05 -11.48
C GLY A 91 15.71 11.78 -10.00
N ASP A 92 16.59 10.83 -9.69
CA ASP A 92 16.98 10.46 -8.33
C ASP A 92 18.12 11.31 -7.76
N ILE A 93 18.49 12.39 -8.45
CA ILE A 93 19.59 13.26 -8.06
C ILE A 93 19.05 14.57 -7.48
N ILE A 94 19.48 14.90 -6.26
CA ILE A 94 19.30 16.22 -5.66
C ILE A 94 20.31 17.18 -6.30
N GLU A 95 19.81 18.20 -6.98
CA GLU A 95 20.61 19.29 -7.55
C GLU A 95 20.43 20.57 -6.74
N VAL A 96 21.54 21.27 -6.45
CA VAL A 96 21.56 22.55 -5.76
C VAL A 96 22.05 23.62 -6.74
N CYS A 97 21.35 24.76 -6.79
CA CYS A 97 21.76 25.88 -7.61
C CYS A 97 22.91 26.66 -6.93
N SER A 98 24.10 26.55 -7.48
CA SER A 98 25.31 27.25 -7.05
C SER A 98 25.60 28.45 -7.95
N GLU A 99 26.46 29.36 -7.50
CA GLU A 99 26.97 30.51 -8.27
C GLU A 99 28.48 30.35 -8.45
N ASN A 100 28.98 30.43 -9.69
CA ASN A 100 30.44 30.41 -9.93
C ASN A 100 31.10 31.77 -9.64
N GLU A 101 32.43 31.81 -9.75
CA GLU A 101 33.24 33.02 -9.55
C GLU A 101 32.87 34.18 -10.52
N ASN A 102 32.20 33.88 -11.63
CA ASN A 102 31.74 34.85 -12.62
C ASN A 102 30.32 35.37 -12.36
N GLY A 103 29.65 34.90 -11.31
CA GLY A 103 28.31 35.31 -10.93
C GLY A 103 27.18 34.68 -11.76
N CYS A 104 27.45 33.55 -12.41
CA CYS A 104 26.45 32.76 -13.14
C CYS A 104 25.92 31.64 -12.25
N THR A 105 24.61 31.44 -12.26
CA THR A 105 23.95 30.36 -11.50
C THR A 105 23.62 29.14 -12.35
N PHE A 106 23.93 27.95 -11.83
CA PHE A 106 23.71 26.65 -12.49
C PHE A 106 23.43 25.52 -11.47
N TRP A 107 22.81 24.45 -11.97
CA TRP A 107 22.53 23.26 -11.17
C TRP A 107 23.79 22.42 -11.01
N GLU A 108 24.18 22.17 -9.77
CA GLU A 108 25.23 21.22 -9.41
C GLU A 108 24.62 20.01 -8.73
N THR A 109 25.11 18.83 -9.09
CA THR A 109 24.79 17.58 -8.40
C THR A 109 25.27 17.64 -6.96
N HIS A 110 24.35 17.44 -6.01
CA HIS A 110 24.66 17.44 -4.59
C HIS A 110 24.69 16.02 -4.01
N THR A 111 23.59 15.29 -4.20
CA THR A 111 23.42 13.93 -3.67
C THR A 111 22.70 13.07 -4.69
N ASP A 112 23.24 11.89 -4.96
CA ASP A 112 22.62 10.87 -5.80
C ASP A 112 21.93 9.83 -4.90
N CYS A 113 20.61 9.82 -4.90
CA CYS A 113 19.80 8.95 -4.05
C CYS A 113 19.85 7.48 -4.52
N GLU A 114 20.14 7.23 -5.80
CA GLU A 114 20.23 5.87 -6.38
C GLU A 114 21.35 5.07 -5.69
N THR A 115 22.44 5.72 -5.33
CA THR A 115 23.56 5.07 -4.61
C THR A 115 23.16 4.49 -3.25
N SER A 116 22.05 4.97 -2.68
CA SER A 116 21.46 4.50 -1.44
C SER A 116 20.17 3.68 -1.65
N GLY A 117 19.76 3.44 -2.90
CA GLY A 117 18.52 2.75 -3.25
C GLY A 117 17.26 3.56 -2.95
N LEU A 118 17.38 4.90 -2.93
CA LEU A 118 16.31 5.84 -2.60
C LEU A 118 16.01 6.72 -3.84
N ILE A 119 14.86 7.39 -3.83
CA ILE A 119 14.47 8.37 -4.85
C ILE A 119 14.56 9.79 -4.30
N CYS A 120 14.74 10.77 -5.18
CA CYS A 120 14.71 12.18 -4.79
C CYS A 120 13.25 12.67 -4.76
N ALA A 121 12.80 13.24 -3.64
CA ALA A 121 11.47 13.85 -3.54
C ALA A 121 11.47 15.15 -2.70
N GLU A 122 10.44 15.97 -2.92
CA GLU A 122 10.17 17.16 -2.13
C GLU A 122 9.31 16.81 -0.91
N VAL A 123 9.84 17.02 0.30
CA VAL A 123 9.15 16.81 1.58
C VAL A 123 9.16 18.13 2.36
N GLU A 124 7.97 18.69 2.59
CA GLU A 124 7.77 19.96 3.32
C GLU A 124 8.64 21.14 2.82
N GLY A 125 8.94 21.19 1.52
CA GLY A 125 9.76 22.24 0.90
C GLY A 125 11.28 22.03 1.05
N SER A 126 11.70 20.86 1.52
CA SER A 126 13.08 20.34 1.47
C SER A 126 13.16 19.24 0.41
N PHE A 127 14.31 19.06 -0.25
CA PHE A 127 14.53 17.97 -1.20
C PHE A 127 15.45 16.93 -0.55
N GLU A 128 14.96 15.72 -0.39
CA GLU A 128 15.62 14.66 0.38
C GLU A 128 15.53 13.30 -0.35
N CYS A 129 16.46 12.40 -0.05
CA CYS A 129 16.41 11.04 -0.53
C CYS A 129 15.42 10.25 0.33
N ILE A 130 14.34 9.77 -0.27
CA ILE A 130 13.29 9.00 0.40
C ILE A 130 13.13 7.61 -0.25
N ASP A 131 12.58 6.68 0.51
CA ASP A 131 12.33 5.31 0.03
C ASP A 131 11.12 5.30 -0.92
N ASP A 132 11.17 4.51 -2.01
CA ASP A 132 10.08 4.35 -3.01
C ASP A 132 9.06 3.27 -2.58
N CYS A 133 8.89 3.09 -1.29
CA CYS A 133 7.93 2.13 -0.74
C CYS A 133 6.61 2.83 -0.39
N THR A 134 5.53 2.03 -0.39
CA THR A 134 4.24 2.46 0.14
C THR A 134 4.16 2.09 1.61
N ASP A 135 3.76 3.04 2.46
CA ASP A 135 3.53 2.77 3.88
C ASP A 135 2.56 1.59 4.06
N SER A 136 3.03 0.56 4.78
CA SER A 136 2.23 -0.64 5.04
C SER A 136 1.24 -0.43 6.20
N CYS A 137 1.33 0.70 6.91
CA CYS A 137 0.52 1.06 8.07
C CYS A 137 0.71 2.53 8.48
N THR A 138 -0.09 3.02 9.43
CA THR A 138 0.06 4.38 10.02
C THR A 138 0.96 4.32 11.24
N ASP A 139 1.86 5.29 11.42
CA ASP A 139 2.73 5.37 12.59
C ASP A 139 1.95 5.25 13.91
N GLY A 140 2.42 4.36 14.80
CA GLY A 140 1.80 4.10 16.10
C GLY A 140 0.62 3.14 16.09
N ASP A 141 0.09 2.74 14.93
CA ASP A 141 -0.95 1.69 14.84
C ASP A 141 -0.43 0.37 15.43
N THR A 142 -1.33 -0.42 16.02
CA THR A 142 -1.01 -1.73 16.62
C THR A 142 -1.92 -2.81 16.08
N ARG A 143 -1.40 -4.01 15.81
CA ARG A 143 -2.18 -5.17 15.36
C ARG A 143 -1.68 -6.48 15.97
N CYS A 144 -2.50 -7.52 15.87
CA CYS A 144 -2.09 -8.89 16.18
C CYS A 144 -1.67 -9.65 14.93
N SER A 145 -0.50 -10.28 14.99
CA SER A 145 -0.01 -11.24 14.00
C SER A 145 0.20 -12.57 14.70
N GLY A 146 -0.83 -13.43 14.69
CA GLY A 146 -0.83 -14.64 15.50
C GLY A 146 -0.79 -14.32 17.00
N THR A 147 0.27 -14.76 17.69
CA THR A 147 0.49 -14.46 19.12
C THR A 147 1.28 -13.17 19.35
N VAL A 148 1.75 -12.50 18.29
CA VAL A 148 2.65 -11.34 18.40
C VAL A 148 1.88 -10.03 18.27
N VAL A 149 2.07 -9.13 19.23
CA VAL A 149 1.70 -7.72 19.13
C VAL A 149 2.70 -7.02 18.22
N GLN A 150 2.21 -6.50 17.11
CA GLN A 150 2.98 -5.67 16.19
C GLN A 150 2.60 -4.20 16.34
N GLN A 151 3.59 -3.32 16.27
CA GLN A 151 3.38 -1.87 16.18
C GLN A 151 3.97 -1.35 14.87
N CYS A 152 3.26 -0.44 14.24
CA CYS A 152 3.77 0.27 13.08
C CYS A 152 4.78 1.32 13.54
N LEU A 153 6.01 1.20 13.05
CA LEU A 153 7.08 2.14 13.35
C LEU A 153 7.40 2.95 12.11
N TYR A 154 7.34 4.27 12.23
CA TYR A 154 7.84 5.21 11.23
C TYR A 154 9.24 5.71 11.61
N THR A 155 10.17 5.62 10.66
CA THR A 155 11.49 6.26 10.78
C THR A 155 11.60 7.32 9.68
N PRO A 156 12.00 8.57 9.97
CA PRO A 156 12.16 9.60 8.95
C PRO A 156 13.08 9.11 7.81
N GLY A 157 12.57 9.12 6.57
CA GLY A 157 13.28 8.63 5.39
C GLY A 157 13.07 7.13 5.06
N GLN A 158 12.24 6.41 5.83
CA GLN A 158 11.86 5.02 5.56
C GLN A 158 10.34 4.85 5.67
N CYS A 159 9.77 3.88 4.98
CA CYS A 159 8.33 3.61 5.09
C CYS A 159 7.95 3.01 6.44
N ALA A 160 6.71 3.29 6.83
CA ALA A 160 6.10 2.73 8.02
C ALA A 160 5.85 1.23 7.82
N VAL A 161 6.48 0.41 8.68
CA VAL A 161 6.40 -1.05 8.63
C VAL A 161 6.01 -1.63 9.98
N TRP A 162 5.38 -2.80 9.94
CA TRP A 162 5.02 -3.55 11.14
C TRP A 162 6.25 -4.19 11.78
N ALA A 163 6.52 -3.81 13.02
CA ALA A 163 7.57 -4.39 13.84
C ALA A 163 6.98 -5.24 14.98
N ASP A 164 7.59 -6.39 15.24
CA ASP A 164 7.23 -7.26 16.36
C ASP A 164 7.67 -6.61 17.69
N MET A 165 6.72 -6.33 18.58
CA MET A 165 6.98 -5.71 19.87
C MET A 165 7.06 -6.74 20.99
N GLU A 166 6.05 -7.62 21.06
CA GLU A 166 5.91 -8.59 22.13
C GLU A 166 5.20 -9.85 21.62
N ASP A 167 5.73 -11.04 21.95
CA ASP A 167 5.07 -12.31 21.67
C ASP A 167 4.33 -12.78 22.93
N CYS A 168 3.00 -12.75 22.89
CA CYS A 168 2.15 -13.11 24.03
C CYS A 168 2.28 -14.59 24.42
N SER A 169 2.83 -15.45 23.55
CA SER A 169 3.05 -16.86 23.89
C SER A 169 4.10 -17.05 24.99
N ASP A 170 5.06 -16.13 25.12
CA ASP A 170 6.10 -16.18 26.16
C ASP A 170 5.51 -16.06 27.57
N SER A 171 4.38 -15.34 27.71
CA SER A 171 3.64 -15.16 28.95
C SER A 171 2.39 -16.04 29.05
N SER A 172 2.19 -16.99 28.12
CA SER A 172 0.96 -17.81 28.02
C SER A 172 -0.33 -17.00 27.83
N GLN A 173 -0.22 -15.83 27.21
CA GLN A 173 -1.31 -14.92 26.85
C GLN A 173 -1.64 -15.03 25.36
N VAL A 174 -2.73 -14.38 24.94
CA VAL A 174 -3.15 -14.29 23.54
C VAL A 174 -3.13 -12.83 23.12
N CYS A 175 -2.63 -12.54 21.92
CA CYS A 175 -2.75 -11.20 21.35
C CYS A 175 -4.21 -10.93 21.01
N SER A 176 -4.77 -9.83 21.53
CA SER A 176 -6.13 -9.40 21.23
C SER A 176 -6.24 -7.90 21.01
N THR A 177 -7.21 -7.51 20.19
CA THR A 177 -7.66 -6.12 19.99
C THR A 177 -9.02 -5.86 20.64
N SER A 178 -9.55 -6.79 21.44
CA SER A 178 -10.88 -6.70 22.06
C SER A 178 -11.00 -5.56 23.08
N SER A 179 -9.89 -5.15 23.69
CA SER A 179 -9.78 -4.06 24.65
C SER A 179 -9.27 -2.73 24.05
N GLY A 180 -9.13 -2.66 22.71
CA GLY A 180 -8.60 -1.49 22.00
C GLY A 180 -7.33 -1.81 21.21
N PRO A 181 -6.22 -1.06 21.39
CA PRO A 181 -4.93 -1.37 20.76
C PRO A 181 -4.52 -2.82 21.02
N ALA A 182 -3.78 -3.42 20.08
CA ALA A 182 -3.35 -4.80 20.19
C ALA A 182 -2.47 -4.98 21.44
N THR A 183 -2.90 -5.87 22.34
CA THR A 183 -2.20 -6.15 23.61
C THR A 183 -2.27 -7.64 23.94
N CYS A 184 -1.34 -8.11 24.77
CA CYS A 184 -1.38 -9.45 25.31
C CYS A 184 -2.40 -9.53 26.45
N ILE A 185 -3.42 -10.37 26.27
CA ILE A 185 -4.46 -10.60 27.27
C ILE A 185 -4.44 -12.06 27.74
N ASP A 186 -4.77 -12.27 29.01
CA ASP A 186 -4.97 -13.62 29.54
C ASP A 186 -6.39 -14.11 29.20
N THR A 187 -6.50 -15.20 28.44
CA THR A 187 -7.80 -15.80 28.08
C THR A 187 -8.54 -16.43 29.26
N ASN A 188 -7.91 -16.54 30.44
CA ASN A 188 -8.56 -16.99 31.67
C ASN A 188 -8.99 -15.86 32.60
N CYS A 189 -8.78 -14.59 32.24
CA CYS A 189 -9.28 -13.50 33.07
C CYS A 189 -10.70 -13.10 32.65
N THR A 190 -11.54 -12.82 33.64
CA THR A 190 -12.92 -12.36 33.45
C THR A 190 -12.99 -10.93 33.93
N ASP A 191 -13.51 -10.02 33.11
CA ASP A 191 -13.74 -8.63 33.50
C ASP A 191 -14.65 -8.57 34.73
N GLN A 192 -14.15 -7.96 35.82
CA GLN A 192 -14.89 -7.84 37.08
C GLN A 192 -15.76 -6.58 37.12
N CYS A 193 -15.55 -5.63 36.21
CA CYS A 193 -16.24 -4.34 36.18
C CYS A 193 -16.21 -3.67 34.79
N THR A 194 -17.06 -2.65 34.59
CA THR A 194 -17.09 -1.91 33.32
C THR A 194 -16.03 -0.78 33.33
N PRO A 195 -15.17 -0.64 32.31
CA PRO A 195 -14.16 0.42 32.26
C PRO A 195 -14.74 1.82 32.55
N GLY A 196 -14.13 2.56 33.46
CA GLY A 196 -14.57 3.91 33.83
C GLY A 196 -15.74 3.97 34.82
N SER A 197 -16.28 2.82 35.26
CA SER A 197 -17.19 2.78 36.42
C SER A 197 -16.44 3.01 37.73
N ALA A 198 -17.14 3.51 38.74
CA ALA A 198 -16.63 3.67 40.10
C ALA A 198 -17.71 3.24 41.09
N ASN A 199 -17.32 2.67 42.24
CA ASN A 199 -18.24 2.33 43.33
C ASN A 199 -17.59 2.57 44.69
N CYS A 200 -18.42 2.51 45.74
CA CYS A 200 -17.94 2.55 47.11
C CYS A 200 -17.80 1.14 47.66
N GLN A 201 -16.61 0.80 48.16
CA GLN A 201 -16.45 -0.35 49.05
C GLN A 201 -15.97 0.16 50.42
N GLU A 202 -16.83 -0.01 51.41
CA GLU A 202 -16.69 0.63 52.73
C GLU A 202 -16.56 2.16 52.58
N ASN A 203 -15.42 2.74 52.99
CA ASN A 203 -15.14 4.17 52.88
C ASN A 203 -14.12 4.49 51.79
N THR A 204 -13.90 3.61 50.81
CA THR A 204 -12.94 3.83 49.74
C THR A 204 -13.64 3.85 48.39
N ILE A 205 -13.34 4.85 47.58
CA ILE A 205 -13.77 4.93 46.18
C ILE A 205 -12.91 3.94 45.40
N TYR A 206 -13.53 2.93 44.78
CA TYR A 206 -12.86 2.04 43.84
C TYR A 206 -13.19 2.48 42.41
N SER A 207 -12.17 2.56 41.58
CA SER A 207 -12.29 2.80 40.14
C SER A 207 -12.04 1.50 39.39
N CYS A 208 -12.83 1.27 38.34
CA CYS A 208 -12.62 0.16 37.43
C CYS A 208 -11.51 0.54 36.43
N GLU A 209 -10.36 -0.12 36.56
CA GLU A 209 -9.16 0.12 35.76
C GLU A 209 -8.68 -1.18 35.12
N TYR A 210 -7.89 -1.08 34.05
CA TYR A 210 -7.27 -2.25 33.44
C TYR A 210 -6.10 -2.74 34.29
N GLY A 211 -6.15 -4.02 34.67
CA GLY A 211 -5.05 -4.71 35.33
C GLY A 211 -3.90 -5.04 34.38
N ALA A 212 -2.77 -5.48 34.93
CA ALA A 212 -1.59 -5.89 34.16
C ALA A 212 -1.82 -7.14 33.27
N ASN A 213 -2.93 -7.83 33.46
CA ASN A 213 -3.41 -8.98 32.69
C ASN A 213 -4.40 -8.59 31.57
N GLY A 214 -4.70 -7.30 31.39
CA GLY A 214 -5.57 -6.79 30.32
C GLY A 214 -7.07 -6.83 30.60
N CYS A 215 -7.51 -7.48 31.69
CA CYS A 215 -8.90 -7.44 32.15
C CYS A 215 -9.14 -6.27 33.12
N THR A 216 -10.40 -5.89 33.28
CA THR A 216 -10.79 -4.86 34.26
C THR A 216 -10.93 -5.42 35.67
N ASP A 217 -10.42 -4.66 36.65
CA ASP A 217 -10.56 -4.97 38.07
C ASP A 217 -10.78 -3.70 38.91
N TRP A 218 -11.34 -3.88 40.10
CA TRP A 218 -11.59 -2.79 41.04
C TRP A 218 -10.29 -2.37 41.73
N VAL A 219 -9.80 -1.19 41.39
CA VAL A 219 -8.60 -0.60 41.99
C VAL A 219 -9.01 0.36 43.11
N ALA A 220 -8.44 0.16 44.30
CA ALA A 220 -8.67 1.02 45.45
C ALA A 220 -8.10 2.42 45.18
N GLY A 221 -8.99 3.42 45.12
CA GLY A 221 -8.65 4.81 44.92
C GLY A 221 -8.60 5.59 46.24
N THR A 222 -9.46 6.61 46.35
CA THR A 222 -9.43 7.54 47.48
C THR A 222 -10.18 6.99 48.69
N VAL A 223 -9.50 6.93 49.83
CA VAL A 223 -10.15 6.63 51.13
C VAL A 223 -10.79 7.91 51.66
N CYS A 224 -12.11 7.91 51.83
CA CYS A 224 -12.86 8.99 52.44
C CYS A 224 -12.50 9.13 53.92
N GLN A 225 -12.03 10.31 54.29
CA GLN A 225 -11.57 10.66 55.64
C GLN A 225 -12.09 12.04 56.03
N ASN A 226 -11.88 12.45 57.28
CA ASN A 226 -12.38 13.73 57.79
C ASN A 226 -11.93 14.92 56.93
N PRO A 227 -12.84 15.87 56.58
CA PRO A 227 -14.18 16.05 57.13
C PRO A 227 -15.31 15.28 56.41
N THR A 228 -15.02 14.50 55.37
CA THR A 228 -15.98 13.74 54.56
C THR A 228 -15.66 12.24 54.61
N PRO A 229 -15.96 11.55 55.72
CA PRO A 229 -15.49 10.19 55.95
C PRO A 229 -16.31 9.11 55.24
N TYR A 230 -17.41 9.45 54.58
CA TYR A 230 -18.30 8.49 53.93
C TYR A 230 -18.14 8.55 52.42
N CYS A 231 -18.17 7.38 51.77
CA CYS A 231 -18.20 7.26 50.32
C CYS A 231 -19.66 7.16 49.88
N ASP A 232 -20.06 7.96 48.89
CA ASP A 232 -21.40 7.96 48.30
C ASP A 232 -21.32 7.66 46.79
N ASP A 233 -21.97 6.56 46.39
CA ASP A 233 -22.11 6.08 45.01
C ASP A 233 -23.57 6.09 44.53
N SER A 234 -24.47 6.77 45.24
CA SER A 234 -25.87 6.91 44.84
C SER A 234 -26.09 7.77 43.60
N ASP A 235 -25.13 8.64 43.26
CA ASP A 235 -25.11 9.48 42.05
C ASP A 235 -23.71 9.52 41.41
N TRP A 236 -23.66 9.77 40.09
CA TRP A 236 -22.40 9.91 39.35
C TRP A 236 -21.99 11.39 39.24
N PRO A 237 -20.76 11.79 39.59
CA PRO A 237 -19.62 10.94 39.97
C PRO A 237 -19.62 10.52 41.46
N VAL A 238 -19.02 9.36 41.77
CA VAL A 238 -18.80 8.87 43.14
C VAL A 238 -17.92 9.85 43.92
N VAL A 239 -18.36 10.26 45.11
CA VAL A 239 -17.71 11.31 45.90
C VAL A 239 -17.64 10.98 47.39
N CYS A 240 -16.70 11.62 48.09
CA CYS A 240 -16.68 11.59 49.55
C CYS A 240 -17.60 12.67 50.13
N VAL A 241 -18.49 12.27 51.03
CA VAL A 241 -19.48 13.13 51.70
C VAL A 241 -19.32 13.10 53.22
N SER A 242 -19.88 14.10 53.90
CA SER A 242 -19.84 14.22 55.36
C SER A 242 -20.76 13.25 56.10
N CYS A 243 -21.82 12.77 55.44
CA CYS A 243 -22.77 11.75 55.89
C CYS A 243 -23.64 11.32 54.69
N VAL A 244 -24.35 10.20 54.82
CA VAL A 244 -25.29 9.66 53.81
C VAL A 244 -26.70 9.70 54.40
N ASP A 245 -27.68 10.12 53.61
CA ASP A 245 -29.08 10.18 54.03
C ASP A 245 -29.69 8.76 54.09
N GLU A 246 -30.22 8.36 55.26
CA GLU A 246 -30.93 7.08 55.45
C GLU A 246 -32.40 7.15 55.01
N CYS A 247 -32.90 8.35 54.71
CA CYS A 247 -34.29 8.61 54.35
C CYS A 247 -34.41 9.81 53.41
N THR A 248 -35.51 9.84 52.65
CA THR A 248 -35.67 10.76 51.51
C THR A 248 -36.30 12.10 51.87
N GLN A 249 -37.14 12.16 52.89
CA GLN A 249 -37.85 13.39 53.24
C GLN A 249 -38.04 13.57 54.75
N ILE A 250 -37.70 14.77 55.25
CA ILE A 250 -37.92 15.16 56.65
C ILE A 250 -39.40 14.99 57.01
N GLY A 251 -39.67 14.24 58.08
CA GLY A 251 -41.00 13.99 58.61
C GLY A 251 -41.71 12.75 58.06
N GLU A 252 -41.08 11.99 57.15
CA GLU A 252 -41.55 10.64 56.82
C GLU A 252 -41.49 9.73 58.05
N THR A 253 -42.41 8.77 58.14
CA THR A 253 -42.48 7.82 59.26
C THR A 253 -42.54 6.38 58.77
N GLN A 254 -41.79 5.48 59.42
CA GLN A 254 -41.78 4.03 59.14
C GLN A 254 -41.80 3.23 60.45
N CYS A 255 -42.16 1.96 60.37
CA CYS A 255 -42.12 1.06 61.53
C CYS A 255 -40.74 0.40 61.69
N ASN A 256 -40.03 0.79 62.75
CA ASN A 256 -38.82 0.10 63.20
C ASN A 256 -39.17 -0.84 64.36
N GLY A 257 -39.62 -2.05 64.02
CA GLY A 257 -40.14 -3.00 65.00
C GLY A 257 -41.43 -2.51 65.65
N THR A 258 -41.38 -2.11 66.93
CA THR A 258 -42.54 -1.55 67.65
C THR A 258 -42.52 -0.03 67.76
N PHE A 259 -41.48 0.62 67.25
CA PHE A 259 -41.31 2.07 67.29
C PHE A 259 -41.76 2.70 65.96
N ILE A 260 -42.41 3.86 66.07
CA ILE A 260 -42.60 4.77 64.93
C ILE A 260 -41.30 5.57 64.77
N ALA A 261 -40.50 5.25 63.76
CA ALA A 261 -39.29 5.99 63.43
C ALA A 261 -39.64 7.17 62.52
N THR A 262 -39.10 8.37 62.81
CA THR A 262 -39.33 9.58 62.02
C THR A 262 -38.03 10.09 61.41
N CYS A 263 -38.04 10.34 60.10
CA CYS A 263 -36.92 10.89 59.37
C CYS A 263 -36.65 12.34 59.81
N SER A 264 -35.46 12.60 60.36
CA SER A 264 -35.06 13.91 60.90
C SER A 264 -33.61 14.24 60.56
N GLU A 265 -33.28 15.53 60.48
CA GLU A 265 -31.91 15.99 60.20
C GLU A 265 -31.03 15.87 61.46
N ASN A 266 -29.89 15.18 61.33
CA ASN A 266 -28.90 15.02 62.39
C ASN A 266 -27.93 16.22 62.47
N ALA A 267 -27.02 16.21 63.44
CA ALA A 267 -26.08 17.31 63.66
C ALA A 267 -25.07 17.55 62.52
N SER A 268 -24.95 16.59 61.60
CA SER A 268 -24.08 16.65 60.42
C SER A 268 -24.82 17.13 59.17
N GLY A 269 -26.14 17.38 59.26
CA GLY A 269 -26.98 17.86 58.16
C GLY A 269 -27.60 16.77 57.29
N CYS A 270 -27.48 15.49 57.66
CA CYS A 270 -28.08 14.37 56.93
C CYS A 270 -29.33 13.85 57.61
N LEU A 271 -30.17 13.18 56.84
CA LEU A 271 -31.45 12.60 57.24
C LEU A 271 -31.26 11.21 57.86
N GLU A 272 -31.75 11.02 59.09
CA GLU A 272 -31.62 9.78 59.87
C GLU A 272 -32.99 9.38 60.47
N TRP A 273 -33.22 8.08 60.64
CA TRP A 273 -34.40 7.55 61.31
C TRP A 273 -34.26 7.65 62.83
N ILE A 274 -35.11 8.47 63.46
CA ILE A 274 -35.14 8.60 64.91
C ILE A 274 -36.37 7.88 65.47
N ASP A 275 -36.14 6.86 66.30
CA ASP A 275 -37.22 6.13 66.98
C ASP A 275 -38.01 7.06 67.93
N GLY A 276 -39.33 7.10 67.71
CA GLY A 276 -40.29 7.91 68.46
C GLY A 276 -41.18 7.08 69.38
N GLU A 277 -42.48 7.12 69.14
CA GLU A 277 -43.48 6.44 69.98
C GLU A 277 -43.34 4.90 69.87
N ASN A 278 -43.31 4.23 71.02
CA ASN A 278 -43.33 2.77 71.09
C ASN A 278 -44.77 2.25 71.23
N CYS A 279 -45.31 1.66 70.17
CA CYS A 279 -46.67 1.13 70.15
C CYS A 279 -46.88 0.00 71.18
N ALA A 280 -45.80 -0.70 71.57
CA ALA A 280 -45.89 -1.76 72.59
C ALA A 280 -46.28 -1.23 73.97
N ASP A 281 -45.97 0.03 74.30
CA ASP A 281 -46.28 0.64 75.61
C ASP A 281 -47.78 0.85 75.81
N THR A 282 -48.55 0.96 74.72
CA THR A 282 -50.01 1.08 74.72
C THR A 282 -50.72 -0.23 74.38
N GLY A 283 -49.97 -1.33 74.20
CA GLY A 283 -50.51 -2.63 73.81
C GLY A 283 -51.02 -2.68 72.37
N THR A 284 -50.51 -1.79 71.52
CA THR A 284 -50.82 -1.68 70.09
C THR A 284 -49.61 -2.09 69.25
N PHE A 285 -49.78 -2.17 67.93
CA PHE A 285 -48.74 -2.56 66.97
C PHE A 285 -48.43 -1.39 66.05
N CYS A 286 -47.16 -1.24 65.65
CA CYS A 286 -46.80 -0.29 64.60
C CYS A 286 -47.26 -0.86 63.24
N ASP A 287 -48.04 -0.09 62.47
CA ASP A 287 -48.48 -0.40 61.11
C ASP A 287 -48.16 0.78 60.19
N ASP A 288 -47.39 0.52 59.13
CA ASP A 288 -47.03 1.45 58.06
C ASP A 288 -47.46 0.91 56.66
N ALA A 289 -48.30 -0.13 56.61
CA ALA A 289 -48.67 -0.81 55.37
C ALA A 289 -49.63 -0.02 54.47
N VAL A 290 -50.31 1.01 55.01
CA VAL A 290 -51.35 1.76 54.28
C VAL A 290 -51.21 3.29 54.40
N GLY A 291 -50.04 3.78 54.81
CA GLY A 291 -49.80 5.20 55.02
C GLY A 291 -48.62 5.43 55.98
N PRO A 292 -48.50 6.65 56.54
CA PRO A 292 -47.49 6.93 57.57
C PRO A 292 -47.65 5.98 58.77
N ALA A 293 -46.53 5.58 59.36
CA ALA A 293 -46.50 4.64 60.49
C ALA A 293 -47.38 5.11 61.66
N GLU A 294 -48.32 4.26 62.10
CA GLU A 294 -49.25 4.54 63.20
C GLU A 294 -49.39 3.33 64.15
N CYS A 295 -49.71 3.61 65.42
CA CYS A 295 -49.99 2.59 66.42
C CYS A 295 -51.46 2.12 66.38
N THR A 296 -51.70 0.86 66.01
CA THR A 296 -53.05 0.29 65.80
C THR A 296 -53.34 -0.95 66.65
N THR A 297 -54.62 -1.18 66.99
CA THR A 297 -55.09 -2.33 67.79
C THR A 297 -55.40 -3.58 66.96
N ASN A 298 -55.42 -3.49 65.63
CA ASN A 298 -55.67 -4.63 64.73
C ASN A 298 -54.51 -4.71 63.73
N CYS A 299 -53.92 -5.88 63.55
CA CYS A 299 -53.00 -6.09 62.43
C CYS A 299 -53.79 -6.11 61.12
N THR A 300 -53.29 -5.40 60.12
CA THR A 300 -53.81 -5.46 58.75
C THR A 300 -53.13 -6.62 58.03
N ASN A 301 -53.88 -7.42 57.27
CA ASN A 301 -53.26 -8.45 56.42
C ASN A 301 -52.36 -7.77 55.38
N GLN A 302 -51.07 -8.10 55.37
CA GLN A 302 -50.14 -7.60 54.35
C GLN A 302 -50.39 -8.26 52.98
N CYS A 303 -51.13 -9.37 52.96
CA CYS A 303 -51.44 -10.11 51.73
C CYS A 303 -52.78 -10.85 51.79
N THR A 304 -53.49 -10.91 50.66
CA THR A 304 -54.74 -11.67 50.46
C THR A 304 -54.90 -12.05 48.99
N PRO A 305 -55.42 -13.25 48.66
CA PRO A 305 -55.81 -14.35 49.56
C PRO A 305 -54.60 -15.15 50.08
N GLN A 306 -54.78 -15.90 51.18
CA GLN A 306 -53.77 -16.85 51.66
C GLN A 306 -53.41 -17.84 50.54
N GLY A 307 -52.11 -18.06 50.34
CA GLY A 307 -51.58 -18.89 49.26
C GLY A 307 -51.30 -18.15 47.94
N SER A 308 -51.55 -16.84 47.84
CA SER A 308 -50.98 -16.06 46.73
C SER A 308 -49.46 -16.01 46.83
N THR A 309 -48.78 -15.92 45.69
CA THR A 309 -47.33 -15.73 45.63
C THR A 309 -46.98 -14.41 44.92
N ARG A 310 -45.87 -13.78 45.33
CA ARG A 310 -45.33 -12.55 44.74
C ARG A 310 -43.82 -12.65 44.59
N CYS A 311 -43.24 -11.77 43.80
CA CYS A 311 -41.80 -11.56 43.72
C CYS A 311 -41.36 -10.45 44.68
N ASP A 312 -40.33 -10.73 45.47
CA ASP A 312 -39.58 -9.74 46.25
C ASP A 312 -38.12 -9.81 45.79
N GLY A 313 -37.75 -8.93 44.87
CA GLY A 313 -36.56 -9.14 44.04
C GLY A 313 -36.65 -10.45 43.24
N ASN A 314 -35.60 -11.28 43.28
CA ASN A 314 -35.58 -12.58 42.59
C ASN A 314 -36.04 -13.76 43.47
N ILE A 315 -36.72 -13.46 44.58
CA ILE A 315 -37.21 -14.44 45.54
C ILE A 315 -38.74 -14.52 45.43
N VAL A 316 -39.26 -15.74 45.31
CA VAL A 316 -40.69 -16.01 45.41
C VAL A 316 -41.08 -16.01 46.89
N GLN A 317 -42.07 -15.21 47.25
CA GLN A 317 -42.69 -15.20 48.56
C GLN A 317 -44.12 -15.73 48.50
N THR A 318 -44.55 -16.47 49.52
CA THR A 318 -45.93 -16.98 49.65
C THR A 318 -46.65 -16.32 50.80
N CYS A 319 -47.90 -15.92 50.56
CA CYS A 319 -48.78 -15.36 51.57
C CYS A 319 -49.25 -16.46 52.54
N THR A 320 -48.81 -16.40 53.79
CA THR A 320 -49.09 -17.39 54.84
C THR A 320 -49.59 -16.71 56.12
N GLU A 321 -50.35 -17.44 56.92
CA GLU A 321 -50.87 -16.92 58.19
C GLU A 321 -49.78 -16.99 59.28
N ALA A 322 -49.43 -15.83 59.84
CA ALA A 322 -48.50 -15.75 60.96
C ALA A 322 -49.16 -16.21 62.26
N THR A 323 -48.35 -16.45 63.31
CA THR A 323 -48.85 -16.78 64.67
C THR A 323 -49.70 -15.68 65.31
N SER A 324 -49.68 -14.46 64.75
CA SER A 324 -50.52 -13.32 65.11
C SER A 324 -51.94 -13.38 64.52
N GLY A 325 -52.24 -14.34 63.64
CA GLY A 325 -53.54 -14.49 62.97
C GLY A 325 -53.74 -13.59 61.74
N CYS A 326 -52.70 -12.87 61.31
CA CYS A 326 -52.69 -12.05 60.10
C CYS A 326 -51.80 -12.67 59.02
N ASN A 327 -52.16 -12.45 57.75
CA ASN A 327 -51.42 -12.94 56.60
C ASN A 327 -50.19 -12.07 56.31
N ILE A 328 -49.03 -12.71 56.19
CA ILE A 328 -47.74 -12.08 55.86
C ILE A 328 -47.05 -12.82 54.71
N TRP A 329 -46.15 -12.13 54.03
CA TRP A 329 -45.28 -12.74 53.02
C TRP A 329 -44.13 -13.51 53.68
N GLN A 330 -44.01 -14.80 53.37
CA GLN A 330 -42.90 -15.64 53.82
C GLN A 330 -42.07 -16.12 52.64
N TYR A 331 -40.76 -16.27 52.87
CA TYR A 331 -39.81 -16.82 51.91
C TYR A 331 -40.25 -18.22 51.44
N TYR A 332 -40.22 -18.45 50.13
CA TYR A 332 -40.51 -19.76 49.53
C TYR A 332 -39.30 -20.33 48.78
N GLU A 333 -38.79 -19.61 47.77
CA GLU A 333 -37.73 -20.09 46.87
C GLU A 333 -36.93 -18.92 46.28
N ASN A 334 -35.61 -19.09 46.07
CA ASN A 334 -34.76 -18.13 45.36
C ASN A 334 -34.46 -18.62 43.93
N CYS A 335 -34.87 -17.83 42.93
CA CYS A 335 -34.69 -18.14 41.51
C CYS A 335 -33.23 -18.04 41.03
N ASP A 336 -32.33 -17.37 41.78
CA ASP A 336 -30.89 -17.30 41.47
C ASP A 336 -30.23 -18.68 41.45
N THR A 337 -30.74 -19.62 42.25
CA THR A 337 -30.16 -20.96 42.38
C THR A 337 -30.31 -21.82 41.11
N THR A 338 -31.22 -21.44 40.22
CA THR A 338 -31.51 -22.12 38.95
C THR A 338 -31.26 -21.23 37.74
N GLY A 339 -30.69 -20.04 37.91
CA GLY A 339 -30.50 -19.06 36.84
C GLY A 339 -31.81 -18.52 36.26
N ALA A 340 -32.92 -18.67 36.99
CA ALA A 340 -34.25 -18.22 36.59
C ALA A 340 -34.54 -16.82 37.15
N VAL A 341 -35.55 -16.16 36.57
CA VAL A 341 -36.07 -14.89 37.07
C VAL A 341 -37.46 -15.10 37.66
N CYS A 342 -37.73 -14.48 38.80
CA CYS A 342 -39.06 -14.47 39.40
C CYS A 342 -40.01 -13.66 38.50
N GLN A 343 -41.04 -14.31 37.98
CA GLN A 343 -42.11 -13.64 37.22
C GLN A 343 -43.46 -13.80 37.88
N GLU A 344 -44.23 -12.71 37.89
CA GLU A 344 -45.60 -12.68 38.40
C GLU A 344 -46.62 -12.82 37.24
N SER A 345 -47.58 -13.73 37.41
CA SER A 345 -48.76 -13.87 36.56
C SER A 345 -50.02 -13.87 37.42
N GLY A 346 -50.53 -12.68 37.72
CA GLY A 346 -51.72 -12.48 38.54
C GLY A 346 -51.41 -12.66 40.03
N LEU A 347 -51.99 -13.67 40.68
CA LEU A 347 -51.76 -13.98 42.10
C LEU A 347 -50.66 -15.04 42.31
N ASN A 348 -49.95 -15.41 41.24
CA ASN A 348 -48.92 -16.43 41.27
C ASN A 348 -47.59 -15.84 40.77
N ALA A 349 -46.54 -15.95 41.57
CA ALA A 349 -45.15 -15.81 41.20
C ALA A 349 -44.48 -17.19 41.10
N SER A 350 -43.60 -17.35 40.11
CA SER A 350 -42.79 -18.56 39.89
C SER A 350 -41.44 -18.21 39.26
N CYS A 351 -40.43 -19.04 39.52
CA CYS A 351 -39.15 -18.95 38.83
C CYS A 351 -39.30 -19.43 37.38
N VAL A 352 -39.06 -18.54 36.42
CA VAL A 352 -39.11 -18.84 34.99
C VAL A 352 -37.72 -18.60 34.41
N ILE A 353 -37.19 -19.59 33.70
CA ILE A 353 -35.96 -19.40 32.92
C ILE A 353 -36.37 -18.51 31.73
N VAL A 354 -35.84 -17.30 31.71
CA VAL A 354 -36.00 -16.39 30.59
C VAL A 354 -34.75 -16.54 29.73
N CYS A 355 -34.88 -17.26 28.63
CA CYS A 355 -33.80 -17.33 27.65
C CYS A 355 -33.77 -16.03 26.84
N ASN A 356 -32.58 -15.46 26.68
CA ASN A 356 -32.33 -14.44 25.67
C ASN A 356 -31.76 -15.14 24.44
N ASP A 357 -32.65 -15.82 23.70
CA ASP A 357 -32.25 -16.65 22.56
C ASP A 357 -31.59 -15.78 21.47
N GLU A 358 -30.36 -16.13 21.07
CA GLU A 358 -29.64 -15.44 20.01
C GLU A 358 -30.09 -15.89 18.61
N CYS A 359 -30.79 -17.02 18.53
CA CYS A 359 -31.26 -17.64 17.29
C CYS A 359 -32.62 -18.31 17.50
N THR A 360 -33.30 -18.67 16.41
CA THR A 360 -34.73 -19.04 16.48
C THR A 360 -35.00 -20.54 16.44
N THR A 361 -34.12 -21.31 15.80
CA THR A 361 -34.33 -22.74 15.55
C THR A 361 -33.04 -23.50 15.81
N GLU A 362 -33.07 -24.46 16.73
CA GLU A 362 -31.96 -25.37 16.98
C GLU A 362 -31.56 -26.12 15.69
N GLY A 363 -30.27 -26.12 15.37
CA GLY A 363 -29.69 -26.68 14.15
C GLY A 363 -29.78 -25.78 12.91
N GLU A 364 -30.29 -24.54 13.04
CA GLU A 364 -30.19 -23.55 11.97
C GLU A 364 -28.72 -23.16 11.75
N MET A 365 -28.25 -23.29 10.51
CA MET A 365 -26.90 -22.90 10.12
C MET A 365 -26.93 -21.65 9.23
N PHE A 366 -25.95 -20.77 9.41
CA PHE A 366 -25.79 -19.56 8.61
C PHE A 366 -24.32 -19.11 8.55
N CYS A 367 -23.99 -18.22 7.62
CA CYS A 367 -22.64 -17.67 7.51
C CYS A 367 -22.47 -16.39 8.34
N SER A 368 -21.37 -16.30 9.08
CA SER A 368 -20.90 -15.07 9.72
C SER A 368 -19.42 -14.89 9.41
N GLY A 369 -19.08 -13.91 8.57
CA GLY A 369 -17.72 -13.72 8.07
C GLY A 369 -17.21 -14.97 7.31
N THR A 370 -16.12 -15.57 7.80
CA THR A 370 -15.51 -16.78 7.23
C THR A 370 -15.94 -18.07 7.93
N SER A 371 -16.92 -18.01 8.83
CA SER A 371 -17.33 -19.14 9.66
C SER A 371 -18.77 -19.56 9.37
N ILE A 372 -19.00 -20.87 9.34
CA ILE A 372 -20.32 -21.47 9.42
C ILE A 372 -20.71 -21.51 10.89
N MET A 373 -21.78 -20.79 11.22
CA MET A 373 -22.37 -20.74 12.55
C MET A 373 -23.54 -21.73 12.63
N GLU A 374 -23.78 -22.28 13.81
CA GLU A 374 -24.92 -23.16 14.09
C GLU A 374 -25.62 -22.73 15.39
N CYS A 375 -26.96 -22.74 15.36
CA CYS A 375 -27.79 -22.47 16.52
C CYS A 375 -27.87 -23.72 17.42
N MET A 376 -27.31 -23.65 18.61
CA MET A 376 -27.24 -24.74 19.59
C MET A 376 -28.12 -24.45 20.80
N SER A 377 -28.55 -25.50 21.53
CA SER A 377 -29.25 -25.35 22.80
C SER A 377 -28.36 -25.73 23.98
N ASP A 378 -28.44 -24.95 25.07
CA ASP A 378 -27.76 -25.29 26.32
C ASP A 378 -28.54 -26.34 27.13
N THR A 379 -28.03 -26.73 28.30
CA THR A 379 -28.71 -27.71 29.17
C THR A 379 -30.06 -27.23 29.73
N ASN A 380 -30.35 -25.93 29.64
CA ASN A 380 -31.58 -25.30 30.08
C ASN A 380 -32.56 -25.04 28.93
N GLY A 381 -32.16 -25.34 27.68
CA GLY A 381 -32.96 -25.16 26.47
C GLY A 381 -32.91 -23.75 25.88
N CYS A 382 -31.96 -22.91 26.31
CA CYS A 382 -31.74 -21.59 25.73
C CYS A 382 -30.86 -21.70 24.47
N LEU A 383 -31.21 -20.94 23.43
CA LEU A 383 -30.57 -20.99 22.13
C LEU A 383 -29.43 -19.96 22.03
N TYR A 384 -28.25 -20.41 21.63
CA TYR A 384 -27.07 -19.57 21.42
C TYR A 384 -26.40 -19.94 20.09
N ILE A 385 -25.60 -19.01 19.56
CA ILE A 385 -24.86 -19.23 18.31
C ILE A 385 -23.46 -19.78 18.64
N ASP A 386 -23.09 -20.90 18.03
CA ASP A 386 -21.73 -21.47 18.13
C ASP A 386 -21.08 -21.59 16.74
N VAL A 387 -19.74 -21.67 16.71
CA VAL A 387 -18.98 -21.88 15.48
C VAL A 387 -18.95 -23.37 15.18
N ASN A 388 -19.66 -23.80 14.13
CA ASN A 388 -19.61 -25.19 13.66
C ASN A 388 -18.33 -25.47 12.86
N GLN A 389 -17.95 -24.54 11.97
CA GLN A 389 -16.75 -24.68 11.15
C GLN A 389 -16.16 -23.33 10.75
N ASN A 390 -14.83 -23.16 10.88
CA ASN A 390 -14.11 -22.05 10.26
C ASN A 390 -13.63 -22.46 8.88
N CYS A 391 -14.05 -21.73 7.84
CA CYS A 391 -13.65 -22.05 6.47
C CYS A 391 -12.14 -21.81 6.24
N THR A 392 -11.55 -20.88 6.98
CA THR A 392 -10.10 -20.59 6.93
C THR A 392 -9.21 -21.74 7.37
N ASP A 393 -9.75 -22.74 8.09
CA ASP A 393 -9.00 -23.96 8.45
C ASP A 393 -8.63 -24.80 7.21
N SER A 394 -9.35 -24.61 6.10
CA SER A 394 -9.05 -25.25 4.81
C SER A 394 -8.07 -24.43 3.94
N GLY A 395 -7.75 -23.20 4.35
CA GLY A 395 -6.91 -22.24 3.63
C GLY A 395 -7.42 -20.81 3.81
N SER A 396 -6.54 -19.82 3.82
CA SER A 396 -6.90 -18.39 4.00
C SER A 396 -7.89 -17.87 2.96
N GLU A 397 -7.96 -18.52 1.81
CA GLU A 397 -8.77 -18.16 0.66
C GLU A 397 -10.19 -18.73 0.76
N TYR A 398 -10.54 -19.52 1.78
CA TYR A 398 -11.88 -20.08 1.91
C TYR A 398 -12.81 -19.16 2.71
N ILE A 399 -14.00 -18.92 2.18
CA ILE A 399 -15.06 -18.11 2.81
C ILE A 399 -16.31 -18.95 3.04
N CYS A 400 -17.16 -18.51 3.96
CA CYS A 400 -18.49 -19.08 4.12
C CYS A 400 -19.43 -18.46 3.08
N SER A 401 -20.09 -19.29 2.28
CA SER A 401 -21.07 -18.86 1.28
C SER A 401 -22.39 -19.62 1.41
N THR A 402 -23.49 -18.95 1.07
CA THR A 402 -24.84 -19.54 1.00
C THR A 402 -25.39 -19.63 -0.42
N ALA A 403 -24.52 -19.42 -1.44
CA ALA A 403 -24.93 -19.36 -2.84
C ALA A 403 -25.67 -20.62 -3.34
N ASN A 404 -25.35 -21.79 -2.77
CA ASN A 404 -25.97 -23.07 -3.11
C ASN A 404 -27.22 -23.40 -2.27
N GLY A 405 -27.75 -22.43 -1.51
CA GLY A 405 -28.97 -22.58 -0.72
C GLY A 405 -28.77 -23.24 0.64
N TYR A 406 -27.52 -23.56 1.01
CA TYR A 406 -27.09 -23.96 2.33
C TYR A 406 -25.69 -23.36 2.61
N PRO A 407 -25.31 -23.12 3.88
CA PRO A 407 -23.98 -22.62 4.23
C PRO A 407 -22.91 -23.67 3.94
N GLU A 408 -21.88 -23.30 3.21
CA GLU A 408 -20.72 -24.14 2.93
C GLU A 408 -19.45 -23.31 2.76
N CYS A 409 -18.31 -23.94 3.01
CA CYS A 409 -17.01 -23.33 2.77
C CYS A 409 -16.65 -23.46 1.30
N VAL A 410 -16.52 -22.32 0.63
CA VAL A 410 -16.15 -22.23 -0.78
C VAL A 410 -14.84 -21.49 -0.93
N TYR A 411 -14.09 -21.84 -1.96
CA TYR A 411 -12.88 -21.11 -2.32
C TYR A 411 -13.27 -19.72 -2.83
N ASN A 412 -12.68 -18.67 -2.26
CA ASN A 412 -12.91 -17.28 -2.64
C ASN A 412 -12.06 -16.94 -3.86
N CYS A 413 -12.60 -17.19 -5.04
CA CYS A 413 -11.93 -16.83 -6.28
C CYS A 413 -11.94 -15.32 -6.48
N SER A 414 -10.75 -14.73 -6.63
CA SER A 414 -10.61 -13.39 -7.22
C SER A 414 -10.61 -13.53 -8.73
N ASN A 415 -11.81 -13.61 -9.33
CA ASN A 415 -11.95 -13.79 -10.77
C ASN A 415 -11.46 -12.53 -11.51
N GLU A 416 -10.49 -12.70 -12.40
CA GLU A 416 -9.98 -11.62 -13.25
C GLU A 416 -10.86 -11.37 -14.48
N CYS A 417 -11.71 -12.35 -14.81
CA CYS A 417 -12.63 -12.31 -15.94
C CYS A 417 -14.00 -12.91 -15.58
N SER A 418 -15.00 -12.70 -16.43
CA SER A 418 -16.41 -12.96 -16.08
C SER A 418 -16.94 -14.32 -16.55
N THR A 419 -16.54 -14.77 -17.74
CA THR A 419 -17.06 -16.01 -18.33
C THR A 419 -15.92 -16.83 -18.91
N GLU A 420 -15.82 -18.09 -18.50
CA GLU A 420 -14.88 -19.03 -19.10
C GLU A 420 -15.15 -19.19 -20.60
N GLY A 421 -14.10 -19.06 -21.41
CA GLY A 421 -14.14 -19.14 -22.86
C GLY A 421 -14.43 -17.83 -23.59
N ASP A 422 -14.59 -16.72 -22.87
CA ASP A 422 -14.63 -15.40 -23.50
C ASP A 422 -13.23 -15.01 -24.03
N TYR A 423 -13.19 -14.34 -25.17
CA TYR A 423 -12.00 -13.77 -25.79
C TYR A 423 -12.16 -12.25 -25.90
N TRP A 424 -11.08 -11.48 -25.76
CA TRP A 424 -11.07 -10.03 -25.97
C TRP A 424 -9.67 -9.52 -26.36
N CYS A 425 -9.61 -8.26 -26.77
CA CYS A 425 -8.37 -7.57 -27.09
C CYS A 425 -7.89 -6.71 -25.93
N THR A 426 -6.63 -6.90 -25.52
CA THR A 426 -5.91 -5.99 -24.62
C THR A 426 -4.73 -5.40 -25.37
N GLY A 427 -4.91 -4.19 -25.91
CA GLY A 427 -3.96 -3.62 -26.85
C GLY A 427 -3.90 -4.45 -28.13
N THR A 428 -2.79 -5.15 -28.33
CA THR A 428 -2.49 -5.95 -29.53
C THR A 428 -2.57 -7.45 -29.24
N ILE A 429 -2.82 -7.83 -27.99
CA ILE A 429 -2.86 -9.22 -27.55
C ILE A 429 -4.30 -9.71 -27.48
N ILE A 430 -4.55 -10.88 -28.05
CA ILE A 430 -5.77 -11.67 -27.83
C ILE A 430 -5.63 -12.41 -26.51
N GLU A 431 -6.57 -12.18 -25.60
CA GLU A 431 -6.65 -12.83 -24.30
C GLU A 431 -7.88 -13.75 -24.24
N GLU A 432 -7.80 -14.81 -23.42
CA GLU A 432 -8.90 -15.71 -23.13
C GLU A 432 -9.11 -15.89 -21.62
N CYS A 433 -10.36 -16.08 -21.22
CA CYS A 433 -10.72 -16.38 -19.84
C CYS A 433 -10.77 -17.90 -19.62
N LEU A 434 -9.95 -18.42 -18.70
CA LEU A 434 -9.90 -19.84 -18.36
C LEU A 434 -10.25 -20.07 -16.89
N SER A 435 -10.67 -21.28 -16.56
CA SER A 435 -10.83 -21.71 -15.16
C SER A 435 -9.66 -22.58 -14.69
N ASP A 436 -9.25 -22.40 -13.43
CA ASP A 436 -8.28 -23.29 -12.78
C ASP A 436 -8.96 -24.55 -12.21
N SER A 437 -8.20 -25.42 -11.55
CA SER A 437 -8.76 -26.64 -10.93
C SER A 437 -9.77 -26.39 -9.80
N ASN A 438 -9.82 -25.17 -9.26
CA ASN A 438 -10.74 -24.74 -8.22
C ASN A 438 -11.96 -23.98 -8.81
N GLY A 439 -12.00 -23.78 -10.13
CA GLY A 439 -13.06 -23.04 -10.81
C GLY A 439 -12.88 -21.52 -10.80
N CYS A 440 -11.70 -21.02 -10.43
CA CYS A 440 -11.39 -19.59 -10.44
C CYS A 440 -11.01 -19.14 -11.84
N LEU A 441 -11.55 -18.00 -12.25
CA LEU A 441 -11.37 -17.44 -13.59
C LEU A 441 -10.13 -16.53 -13.64
N TYR A 442 -9.22 -16.82 -14.56
CA TYR A 442 -8.01 -16.03 -14.79
C TYR A 442 -7.82 -15.74 -16.27
N VAL A 443 -7.04 -14.70 -16.56
CA VAL A 443 -6.74 -14.28 -17.94
C VAL A 443 -5.48 -14.99 -18.44
N SER A 444 -5.53 -15.52 -19.66
CA SER A 444 -4.36 -16.07 -20.36
C SER A 444 -4.18 -15.42 -21.72
N SER A 445 -2.95 -15.06 -22.08
CA SER A 445 -2.61 -14.56 -23.42
C SER A 445 -2.57 -15.69 -24.44
N VAL A 446 -3.23 -15.51 -25.58
CA VAL A 446 -3.34 -16.52 -26.66
C VAL A 446 -2.38 -16.21 -27.80
N GLU A 447 -2.48 -15.01 -28.36
CA GLU A 447 -1.71 -14.56 -29.53
C GLU A 447 -1.44 -13.06 -29.41
N ASP A 448 -0.21 -12.63 -29.72
CA ASP A 448 0.12 -11.22 -29.87
C ASP A 448 0.06 -10.86 -31.36
N CYS A 449 -0.81 -9.93 -31.74
CA CYS A 449 -1.00 -9.52 -33.12
C CYS A 449 0.13 -8.63 -33.64
N ASP A 450 0.88 -7.95 -32.76
CA ASP A 450 1.93 -7.00 -33.14
C ASP A 450 3.15 -7.67 -33.78
N ASP A 451 3.49 -8.88 -33.34
CA ASP A 451 4.58 -9.69 -33.93
C ASP A 451 4.36 -9.98 -35.42
N SER A 452 3.18 -9.69 -35.96
CA SER A 452 2.74 -10.02 -37.33
C SER A 452 2.13 -8.83 -38.09
N ASN A 453 2.40 -7.58 -37.69
CA ASN A 453 1.82 -6.36 -38.31
C ASN A 453 0.28 -6.40 -38.42
N ARG A 454 -0.37 -7.00 -37.41
CA ARG A 454 -1.82 -7.14 -37.29
C ARG A 454 -2.29 -6.42 -36.03
N LEU A 455 -3.51 -5.90 -36.04
CA LEU A 455 -4.16 -5.42 -34.82
C LEU A 455 -5.15 -6.45 -34.32
N CYS A 456 -5.27 -6.51 -33.00
CA CYS A 456 -6.37 -7.23 -32.39
C CYS A 456 -7.68 -6.50 -32.69
N HIS A 457 -8.61 -7.18 -33.38
CA HIS A 457 -9.95 -6.70 -33.66
C HIS A 457 -10.97 -7.53 -32.89
N ASP A 458 -11.84 -6.83 -32.17
CA ASP A 458 -12.98 -7.41 -31.44
C ASP A 458 -14.27 -6.74 -31.95
N ASP A 459 -15.11 -7.52 -32.63
CA ASP A 459 -16.41 -7.07 -33.13
C ASP A 459 -17.59 -7.44 -32.19
N GLY A 460 -17.28 -7.99 -31.02
CA GLY A 460 -18.23 -8.49 -30.02
C GLY A 460 -18.82 -9.86 -30.35
N SER A 461 -18.48 -10.44 -31.50
CA SER A 461 -18.90 -11.79 -31.91
C SER A 461 -17.75 -12.72 -32.25
N SER A 462 -16.59 -12.15 -32.60
CA SER A 462 -15.33 -12.82 -32.83
C SER A 462 -14.18 -11.88 -32.49
N VAL A 463 -13.11 -12.47 -31.97
CA VAL A 463 -11.84 -11.79 -31.71
C VAL A 463 -10.79 -12.41 -32.61
N GLN A 464 -10.13 -11.60 -33.42
CA GLN A 464 -9.14 -12.06 -34.37
C GLN A 464 -8.11 -10.97 -34.65
N CYS A 465 -6.89 -11.38 -34.99
CA CYS A 465 -5.88 -10.45 -35.47
C CYS A 465 -6.16 -10.12 -36.96
N GLU A 466 -6.33 -8.84 -37.28
CA GLU A 466 -6.57 -8.33 -38.63
C GLU A 466 -5.37 -7.53 -39.15
N CYS A 467 -5.05 -7.67 -40.43
CA CYS A 467 -3.89 -7.01 -41.03
C CYS A 467 -3.97 -5.49 -40.98
N ILE A 468 -2.86 -4.85 -40.63
CA ILE A 468 -2.63 -3.44 -40.97
C ILE A 468 -1.87 -3.44 -42.29
N ASP A 469 -2.58 -3.19 -43.39
CA ASP A 469 -1.94 -3.07 -44.69
C ASP A 469 -1.22 -1.72 -44.79
N GLU A 470 0.11 -1.74 -44.91
CA GLU A 470 0.94 -0.54 -45.14
C GLU A 470 0.82 -0.04 -46.58
N CYS A 471 0.45 -0.93 -47.50
CA CYS A 471 0.24 -0.67 -48.92
C CYS A 471 -0.99 -1.43 -49.42
N PHE A 472 -1.72 -0.88 -50.39
CA PHE A 472 -3.06 -1.38 -50.75
C PHE A 472 -3.10 -2.34 -51.93
N VAL A 473 -2.02 -2.42 -52.72
CA VAL A 473 -2.01 -3.17 -53.98
C VAL A 473 -0.73 -4.00 -54.06
N TYR A 474 -0.88 -5.31 -53.90
CA TYR A 474 0.21 -6.26 -54.06
C TYR A 474 0.93 -6.10 -55.41
N GLY A 475 2.25 -5.99 -55.36
CA GLY A 475 3.13 -5.82 -56.52
C GLY A 475 3.20 -4.39 -57.07
N GLU A 476 2.59 -3.39 -56.41
CA GLU A 476 2.91 -1.99 -56.69
C GLU A 476 4.35 -1.69 -56.27
N THR A 477 5.06 -0.94 -57.12
CA THR A 477 6.45 -0.51 -56.88
C THR A 477 6.53 1.01 -56.96
N TRP A 478 7.41 1.61 -56.17
CA TRP A 478 7.67 3.05 -56.16
C TRP A 478 9.07 3.33 -55.62
N CYS A 479 9.57 4.54 -55.89
CA CYS A 479 10.84 5.00 -55.34
C CYS A 479 10.68 5.60 -53.94
N ASP A 480 11.53 5.16 -53.01
CA ASP A 480 11.83 5.87 -51.77
C ASP A 480 13.32 6.20 -51.71
N ASN A 481 13.66 7.44 -52.06
CA ASN A 481 15.04 7.89 -52.32
C ASN A 481 15.73 7.01 -53.38
N ASP A 482 16.83 6.34 -53.02
CA ASP A 482 17.62 5.47 -53.90
C ASP A 482 17.17 3.99 -53.82
N TYR A 483 16.06 3.69 -53.14
CA TYR A 483 15.51 2.34 -53.02
C TYR A 483 14.28 2.14 -53.90
N VAL A 484 14.22 0.99 -54.56
CA VAL A 484 13.01 0.45 -55.19
C VAL A 484 12.23 -0.30 -54.13
N MET A 485 11.08 0.26 -53.74
CA MET A 485 10.16 -0.36 -52.80
C MET A 485 9.11 -1.17 -53.56
N GLU A 486 8.68 -2.29 -52.97
CA GLU A 486 7.61 -3.14 -53.48
C GLU A 486 6.60 -3.47 -52.38
N CYS A 487 5.32 -3.41 -52.73
CA CYS A 487 4.25 -3.90 -51.87
C CYS A 487 4.19 -5.43 -51.96
N THR A 488 4.64 -6.11 -50.91
CA THR A 488 4.63 -7.57 -50.83
C THR A 488 3.75 -8.05 -49.67
N THR A 489 3.59 -9.35 -49.51
CA THR A 489 2.91 -9.92 -48.34
C THR A 489 3.90 -10.54 -47.38
N ASP A 490 3.66 -10.37 -46.09
CA ASP A 490 4.34 -11.12 -45.04
C ASP A 490 3.92 -12.61 -45.01
N TYR A 491 4.36 -13.36 -43.99
CA TYR A 491 3.99 -14.77 -43.82
C TYR A 491 2.48 -14.99 -43.57
N TYR A 492 1.80 -13.99 -43.00
CA TYR A 492 0.38 -14.04 -42.64
C TYR A 492 -0.55 -13.51 -43.73
N GLY A 493 0.02 -12.94 -44.81
CA GLY A 493 -0.71 -12.42 -45.96
C GLY A 493 -1.08 -10.94 -45.85
N CYS A 494 -0.49 -10.20 -44.90
CA CYS A 494 -0.66 -8.75 -44.74
C CYS A 494 0.24 -8.00 -45.72
N ASN A 495 -0.26 -6.92 -46.31
CA ASN A 495 0.51 -6.14 -47.28
C ASN A 495 1.49 -5.21 -46.56
N ILE A 496 2.78 -5.42 -46.80
CA ILE A 496 3.88 -4.66 -46.19
C ILE A 496 4.74 -4.00 -47.27
N ILE A 497 5.40 -2.91 -46.88
CA ILE A 497 6.39 -2.24 -47.71
C ILE A 497 7.73 -2.97 -47.52
N ALA A 498 8.27 -3.55 -48.60
CA ALA A 498 9.58 -4.18 -48.58
C ALA A 498 10.53 -3.51 -49.57
N GLU A 499 11.80 -3.41 -49.18
CA GLU A 499 12.88 -3.03 -50.08
C GLU A 499 13.09 -4.17 -51.09
N SER A 500 12.88 -3.88 -52.38
CA SER A 500 13.07 -4.83 -53.47
C SER A 500 14.51 -4.74 -54.01
N GLU A 501 15.00 -3.53 -54.25
CA GLU A 501 16.37 -3.26 -54.70
C GLU A 501 16.93 -1.95 -54.11
N ASP A 502 18.23 -1.93 -53.75
CA ASP A 502 18.99 -0.72 -53.45
C ASP A 502 19.75 -0.30 -54.71
N CYS A 503 19.49 0.90 -55.24
CA CYS A 503 20.13 1.35 -56.47
C CYS A 503 21.63 1.62 -56.28
N LEU A 504 22.09 1.90 -55.06
CA LEU A 504 23.50 2.15 -54.78
C LEU A 504 24.36 0.88 -54.88
N ASP A 505 23.77 -0.31 -54.80
CA ASP A 505 24.48 -1.58 -55.04
C ASP A 505 25.01 -1.69 -56.48
N TYR A 506 24.35 -1.02 -57.43
CA TYR A 506 24.80 -0.96 -58.83
C TYR A 506 25.87 0.13 -59.05
N GLY A 507 26.00 1.09 -58.14
CA GLY A 507 27.01 2.14 -58.11
C GLY A 507 26.46 3.49 -57.68
N SER A 508 27.35 4.42 -57.28
CA SER A 508 26.96 5.73 -56.71
C SER A 508 26.19 6.68 -57.63
N ASN A 509 26.08 6.34 -58.92
CA ASN A 509 25.39 7.14 -59.93
C ASN A 509 24.06 6.49 -60.35
N TYR A 510 23.61 5.43 -59.67
CA TYR A 510 22.29 4.85 -59.91
C TYR A 510 21.28 5.47 -58.94
N ILE A 511 20.16 5.90 -59.49
CA ILE A 511 19.02 6.43 -58.73
C ILE A 511 17.78 5.59 -59.04
N CYS A 512 16.80 5.61 -58.15
CA CYS A 512 15.51 5.05 -58.44
C CYS A 512 14.70 6.01 -59.34
N GLU A 513 14.10 5.50 -60.42
CA GLU A 513 13.19 6.27 -61.28
C GLU A 513 11.86 5.55 -61.54
N ASP A 514 10.76 6.30 -61.40
CA ASP A 514 9.39 5.86 -61.70
C ASP A 514 9.00 6.21 -63.15
N THR A 515 9.19 5.27 -64.08
CA THR A 515 8.80 5.48 -65.48
C THR A 515 7.48 4.79 -65.81
N SER A 516 6.39 5.55 -65.90
CA SER A 516 5.09 5.19 -66.50
C SER A 516 4.69 3.69 -66.38
N GLY A 517 4.71 3.17 -65.15
CA GLY A 517 4.25 1.82 -64.81
C GLY A 517 5.34 0.81 -64.45
N TYR A 518 6.62 1.21 -64.41
CA TYR A 518 7.71 0.41 -63.87
C TYR A 518 8.69 1.28 -63.08
N THR A 519 8.99 0.86 -61.85
CA THR A 519 10.02 1.42 -60.99
C THR A 519 11.29 0.58 -61.15
N GLN A 520 12.44 1.23 -61.35
CA GLN A 520 13.72 0.54 -61.52
C GLN A 520 14.89 1.45 -61.17
N CYS A 521 16.03 0.85 -60.88
CA CYS A 521 17.30 1.56 -60.77
C CYS A 521 17.82 1.95 -62.15
N VAL A 522 17.97 3.24 -62.38
CA VAL A 522 18.52 3.81 -63.62
C VAL A 522 19.83 4.52 -63.32
N TYR A 523 20.74 4.50 -64.28
CA TYR A 523 21.97 5.27 -64.18
C TYR A 523 21.65 6.75 -64.42
N ASP A 524 21.86 7.60 -63.41
CA ASP A 524 21.74 9.06 -63.50
C ASP A 524 22.93 9.63 -64.27
N CYS A 525 22.80 9.67 -65.59
CA CYS A 525 23.75 10.32 -66.48
C CYS A 525 23.53 11.84 -66.47
N ILE A 526 24.56 12.62 -66.10
CA ILE A 526 24.61 14.03 -66.48
C ILE A 526 24.98 14.11 -67.96
N HIS A 527 24.02 14.47 -68.84
CA HIS A 527 24.31 14.73 -70.25
C HIS A 527 25.06 16.07 -70.40
N GLU A 528 26.35 16.01 -70.72
CA GLU A 528 27.18 17.22 -70.90
C GLU A 528 26.96 17.91 -72.25
N CYS A 529 26.36 17.22 -73.21
CA CYS A 529 26.12 17.70 -74.57
C CYS A 529 24.89 17.05 -75.23
N ASP A 530 24.37 17.69 -76.29
CA ASP A 530 23.34 17.12 -77.14
C ASP A 530 23.91 16.40 -78.39
N LEU A 531 23.18 15.41 -78.91
CA LEU A 531 23.65 14.63 -80.08
C LEU A 531 23.81 15.53 -81.30
N GLY A 532 25.01 15.48 -81.90
CA GLY A 532 25.39 16.34 -83.02
C GLY A 532 26.08 17.63 -82.60
N GLU A 533 26.22 17.90 -81.29
CA GLU A 533 27.07 18.99 -80.80
C GLU A 533 28.56 18.64 -80.90
N GLY A 534 29.39 19.67 -81.05
CA GLY A 534 30.85 19.53 -81.09
C GLY A 534 31.53 20.86 -80.82
N TYR A 535 32.76 20.81 -80.29
CA TYR A 535 33.57 21.99 -80.02
C TYR A 535 35.04 21.75 -80.40
N CYS A 536 35.78 22.85 -80.52
CA CYS A 536 37.19 22.86 -80.86
C CYS A 536 38.04 23.20 -79.64
N SER A 537 38.98 22.33 -79.29
CA SER A 537 40.05 22.66 -78.35
C SER A 537 41.33 22.90 -79.15
N PHE A 538 41.66 24.16 -79.44
CA PHE A 538 42.69 24.51 -80.43
C PHE A 538 42.37 23.91 -81.82
N ASP A 539 43.22 23.01 -82.33
CA ASP A 539 43.01 22.31 -83.61
C ASP A 539 42.42 20.89 -83.41
N ASP A 540 42.12 20.50 -82.17
CA ASP A 540 41.48 19.22 -81.84
C ASP A 540 39.96 19.33 -81.91
N LEU A 541 39.32 18.46 -82.71
CA LEU A 541 37.87 18.38 -82.83
C LEU A 541 37.31 17.37 -81.82
N TYR A 542 36.35 17.82 -81.01
CA TYR A 542 35.58 16.99 -80.09
C TYR A 542 34.12 16.90 -80.54
N THR A 543 33.57 15.69 -80.56
CA THR A 543 32.16 15.44 -80.93
C THR A 543 31.41 14.82 -79.75
N CYS A 544 30.12 15.14 -79.63
CA CYS A 544 29.26 14.54 -78.63
C CYS A 544 28.98 13.08 -79.00
N GLU A 545 29.51 12.16 -78.22
CA GLU A 545 29.29 10.72 -78.36
C GLU A 545 28.43 10.22 -77.19
N GLU A 546 27.77 9.09 -77.42
CA GLU A 546 26.94 8.41 -76.42
C GLU A 546 27.65 7.13 -75.97
N ASP A 547 27.83 6.95 -74.67
CA ASP A 547 28.39 5.70 -74.14
C ASP A 547 27.37 4.56 -74.17
N TYR A 548 27.80 3.38 -73.71
CA TYR A 548 26.94 2.19 -73.64
C TYR A 548 25.75 2.34 -72.66
N ASN A 549 25.82 3.28 -71.73
CA ASN A 549 24.78 3.55 -70.73
C ASN A 549 23.83 4.69 -71.15
N GLY A 550 24.03 5.29 -72.33
CA GLY A 550 23.20 6.39 -72.82
C GLY A 550 23.63 7.77 -72.31
N CYS A 551 24.78 7.88 -71.64
CA CYS A 551 25.34 9.16 -71.21
C CYS A 551 26.03 9.86 -72.38
N ARG A 552 25.82 11.16 -72.52
CA ARG A 552 26.38 11.97 -73.62
C ARG A 552 27.51 12.85 -73.12
N TYR A 553 28.67 12.72 -73.74
CA TYR A 553 29.90 13.42 -73.39
C TYR A 553 30.70 13.78 -74.63
N PHE A 554 31.58 14.77 -74.52
CA PHE A 554 32.46 15.13 -75.63
C PHE A 554 33.67 14.20 -75.70
N GLU A 555 33.76 13.41 -76.76
CA GLU A 555 34.92 12.56 -77.05
C GLU A 555 35.82 13.24 -78.10
N TYR A 556 37.14 13.06 -77.94
CA TYR A 556 38.10 13.52 -78.94
C TYR A 556 37.92 12.71 -80.23
N TYR A 557 37.67 13.38 -81.34
CA TYR A 557 37.50 12.72 -82.63
C TYR A 557 38.84 12.64 -83.38
N TYR A 558 39.42 13.79 -83.77
CA TYR A 558 40.79 13.87 -84.32
C TYR A 558 41.31 15.32 -84.38
N ASN A 559 42.63 15.48 -84.59
CA ASN A 559 43.30 16.76 -84.76
C ASN A 559 43.24 17.22 -86.23
N CYS A 560 42.61 18.36 -86.50
CA CYS A 560 42.48 18.91 -87.84
C CYS A 560 43.84 19.25 -88.48
N ALA A 561 44.84 19.63 -87.68
CA ALA A 561 46.16 20.02 -88.16
C ALA A 561 46.95 18.84 -88.73
N ASP A 562 46.65 17.59 -88.36
CA ASP A 562 47.23 16.39 -88.97
C ASP A 562 46.91 16.30 -90.47
N TYR A 563 45.81 16.92 -90.90
CA TYR A 563 45.36 17.02 -92.29
C TYR A 563 45.58 18.41 -92.90
N GLY A 564 46.27 19.30 -92.19
CA GLY A 564 46.54 20.67 -92.63
C GLY A 564 45.31 21.58 -92.61
N GLN A 565 44.29 21.23 -91.83
CA GLN A 565 43.05 21.98 -91.62
C GLN A 565 43.07 22.66 -90.24
N ILE A 566 42.13 23.58 -90.01
CA ILE A 566 41.89 24.16 -88.67
C ILE A 566 40.49 23.80 -88.19
N CYS A 567 40.33 23.58 -86.89
CA CYS A 567 39.03 23.32 -86.30
C CYS A 567 38.21 24.62 -86.24
N VAL A 568 36.96 24.60 -86.72
CA VAL A 568 36.06 25.76 -86.70
C VAL A 568 34.71 25.38 -86.10
N GLU A 569 34.30 26.12 -85.07
CA GLU A 569 32.96 26.01 -84.48
C GLU A 569 31.95 26.87 -85.25
N THR A 570 30.79 26.29 -85.59
CA THR A 570 29.66 26.96 -86.22
C THR A 570 28.38 26.77 -85.41
N GLY A 571 28.23 27.53 -84.34
CA GLY A 571 27.09 27.41 -83.43
C GLY A 571 27.31 26.26 -82.46
N LEU A 572 26.43 25.26 -82.48
CA LEU A 572 26.53 24.09 -81.60
C LEU A 572 27.37 22.95 -82.20
N THR A 573 27.84 23.08 -83.44
CA THR A 573 28.63 22.05 -84.14
C THR A 573 30.06 22.53 -84.38
N ALA A 574 31.02 21.61 -84.50
CA ALA A 574 32.40 21.89 -84.90
C ALA A 574 32.85 20.96 -86.03
N ASP A 575 33.71 21.45 -86.94
CA ASP A 575 34.27 20.65 -88.05
C ASP A 575 35.64 21.18 -88.51
N CYS A 576 36.41 20.36 -89.23
CA CYS A 576 37.73 20.70 -89.76
C CYS A 576 37.64 21.27 -91.19
N PHE A 577 38.12 22.50 -91.41
CA PHE A 577 38.10 23.17 -92.71
C PHE A 577 39.48 23.39 -93.33
#